data_AF-S3D1V6-F1
#
_entry.id   AF-S3D1V6-F1
#
_cell.length_a   1.000
_cell.length_b   1.000
_cell.length_c   1.000
_cell.angle_alpha   90.00
_cell.angle_beta   90.00
_cell.angle_gamma   90.00
#
_symmetry.space_group_name_H-M   'P 1'
#
loop_
_entity.id
_entity.type
_entity.pdbx_description
1 polymer ?
#
loop_
_entity_poly.entity_id
_entity_poly.type
_entity_poly.pdbx_seq_one_letter_code
_entity_poly.pdbx_strand_id
1 'polypeptide(L)'
;MARNKNRVYVALYFRNYITSDPRLVQQYGLAAYHWAIFVEAKGGQPSNCFDVKEDDAFPAQGIAGGWAYHTRYGVKQSGSMLAKIMIGKLPPNIDEHGVGDMLSPKNLPLPLYNPQPDPELCQLG
;
A
#
# COMPACT_ATOMS: atom_id res chain seq x y z
N MET A 1 -4.52 22.42 23.80
CA MET A 1 -5.58 21.66 23.12
C MET A 1 -4.96 20.48 22.39
N ALA A 2 -5.48 19.27 22.54
CA ALA A 2 -4.95 18.10 21.82
C ALA A 2 -5.33 18.21 20.33
N ARG A 3 -4.35 18.53 19.47
CA ARG A 3 -4.52 18.45 18.01
C ARG A 3 -5.04 17.05 17.68
N ASN A 4 -6.18 16.95 17.00
CA ASN A 4 -6.73 15.66 16.61
C ASN A 4 -5.72 14.95 15.71
N LYS A 5 -5.07 13.91 16.23
CA LYS A 5 -4.05 13.14 15.50
C LYS A 5 -4.71 12.37 14.35
N ASN A 6 -4.03 12.35 13.20
CA ASN A 6 -4.45 11.54 12.06
C ASN A 6 -4.48 10.07 12.47
N ARG A 7 -5.52 9.37 12.04
CA ARG A 7 -5.69 7.93 12.26
C ARG A 7 -5.02 7.18 11.12
N VAL A 8 -4.36 6.08 11.47
CA VAL A 8 -3.71 5.20 10.52
C VAL A 8 -4.52 3.91 10.44
N TYR A 9 -4.77 3.48 9.21
CA TYR A 9 -5.49 2.26 8.91
C TYR A 9 -4.67 1.40 7.93
N VAL A 10 -4.87 0.09 8.02
CA VAL A 10 -4.64 -0.79 6.87
C VAL A 10 -5.93 -0.84 6.09
N ALA A 11 -5.89 -0.41 4.83
CA ALA A 11 -7.03 -0.43 3.92
C ALA A 11 -6.88 -1.57 2.92
N LEU A 12 -7.95 -2.33 2.73
CA LEU A 12 -8.06 -3.42 1.77
C LEU A 12 -8.85 -2.95 0.55
N TYR A 13 -8.30 -3.20 -0.62
CA TYR A 13 -8.84 -2.78 -1.91
C TYR A 13 -9.07 -3.97 -2.83
N PHE A 14 -10.11 -3.81 -3.63
CA PHE A 14 -10.37 -4.61 -4.82
C PHE A 14 -9.29 -4.36 -5.87
N ARG A 15 -8.71 -5.43 -6.41
CA ARG A 15 -7.87 -5.40 -7.62
C ARG A 15 -8.78 -5.64 -8.81
N ASN A 16 -8.93 -4.62 -9.65
CA ASN A 16 -9.73 -4.73 -10.87
C ASN A 16 -9.30 -5.96 -11.68
N TYR A 17 -10.28 -6.66 -12.26
CA TYR A 17 -10.13 -7.91 -13.03
C TYR A 17 -9.70 -9.15 -12.23
N ILE A 18 -8.89 -9.00 -11.18
CA ILE A 18 -8.42 -10.12 -10.35
C ILE A 18 -9.43 -10.48 -9.28
N THR A 19 -9.81 -9.53 -8.42
CA THR A 19 -10.76 -9.80 -7.32
C THR A 19 -12.17 -10.10 -7.86
N SER A 20 -12.50 -9.64 -9.07
CA SER A 20 -13.79 -9.93 -9.73
C SER A 20 -13.90 -11.34 -10.29
N ASP A 21 -12.79 -12.05 -10.51
CA ASP A 21 -12.80 -13.40 -11.08
C ASP A 21 -12.62 -14.44 -9.97
N PRO A 22 -13.65 -15.24 -9.64
CA PRO A 22 -13.57 -16.25 -8.58
C PRO A 22 -12.44 -17.26 -8.79
N ARG A 23 -12.07 -17.56 -10.04
CA ARG A 23 -10.98 -18.49 -10.36
C ARG A 23 -9.63 -17.90 -9.98
N LEU A 24 -9.44 -16.60 -10.24
CA LEU A 24 -8.22 -15.88 -9.86
C LEU A 24 -8.16 -15.64 -8.35
N VAL A 25 -9.31 -15.40 -7.70
CA VAL A 25 -9.38 -15.36 -6.23
C VAL A 25 -8.99 -16.70 -5.62
N GLN A 26 -9.47 -17.83 -6.18
CA GLN A 26 -9.07 -19.16 -5.74
C GLN A 26 -7.58 -19.42 -5.97
N GLN A 27 -7.03 -18.99 -7.10
CA GLN A 27 -5.63 -19.19 -7.46
C GLN A 27 -4.66 -18.34 -6.61
N TYR A 28 -4.97 -17.05 -6.42
CA TYR A 28 -4.07 -16.10 -5.75
C TYR A 28 -4.36 -15.94 -4.25
N GLY A 29 -5.50 -16.42 -3.76
CA GLY A 29 -5.90 -16.28 -2.36
C GLY A 29 -5.87 -14.82 -1.90
N LEU A 30 -5.14 -14.53 -0.83
CA LEU A 30 -5.02 -13.18 -0.28
C LEU A 30 -4.31 -12.20 -1.23
N ALA A 31 -3.45 -12.70 -2.14
CA ALA A 31 -2.80 -11.86 -3.15
C ALA A 31 -3.77 -11.37 -4.24
N ALA A 32 -5.00 -11.91 -4.29
CA ALA A 32 -6.06 -11.39 -5.15
C ALA A 32 -6.55 -9.99 -4.72
N TYR A 33 -6.16 -9.51 -3.54
CA TYR A 33 -6.51 -8.21 -2.99
C TYR A 33 -5.29 -7.30 -2.93
N HIS A 34 -5.53 -5.99 -2.88
CA HIS A 34 -4.48 -4.98 -2.70
C HIS A 34 -4.62 -4.34 -1.34
N TRP A 35 -3.51 -3.98 -0.71
CA TRP A 35 -3.53 -3.33 0.59
C TRP A 35 -2.73 -2.04 0.55
N ALA A 36 -3.12 -1.08 1.38
CA ALA A 36 -2.43 0.19 1.49
C ALA A 36 -2.49 0.71 2.93
N ILE A 37 -1.51 1.55 3.28
CA ILE A 37 -1.62 2.41 4.46
C ILE A 37 -2.52 3.57 4.12
N PHE A 38 -3.55 3.78 4.93
CA PHE A 38 -4.53 4.85 4.76
C PHE A 38 -4.49 5.78 5.97
N VAL A 39 -4.29 7.06 5.72
CA VAL A 39 -4.16 8.10 6.74
C VAL A 39 -5.33 9.06 6.58
N GLU A 40 -6.12 9.22 7.64
CA GLU A 40 -7.33 10.03 7.64
C GLU A 40 -7.36 10.93 8.87
N ALA A 41 -7.62 12.21 8.65
CA ALA A 41 -7.89 13.14 9.75
C ALA A 41 -9.27 12.87 10.36
N LYS A 42 -9.38 13.08 11.67
CA LYS A 42 -10.67 12.93 12.37
C LYS A 42 -11.68 13.92 11.78
N GLY A 43 -12.81 13.42 11.29
CA GLY A 43 -13.90 14.24 10.73
C GLY A 43 -14.15 14.10 9.23
N GLY A 44 -13.57 13.07 8.57
CA GLY A 44 -13.93 12.73 7.18
C GLY A 44 -13.31 13.63 6.11
N GLN A 45 -12.18 14.25 6.43
CA GLN A 45 -11.40 15.10 5.52
C GLN A 45 -10.66 14.27 4.45
N PRO A 46 -10.10 14.90 3.40
CA PRO A 46 -9.35 14.20 2.35
C PRO A 46 -8.26 13.33 2.98
N SER A 47 -8.20 12.07 2.56
CA SER A 47 -7.31 11.07 3.15
C SER A 47 -6.18 10.72 2.19
N ASN A 48 -5.06 10.27 2.73
CA ASN A 48 -3.88 9.93 1.95
C ASN A 48 -3.65 8.42 2.01
N CYS A 49 -3.28 7.85 0.87
CA CYS A 49 -3.13 6.42 0.69
C CYS A 49 -1.75 6.13 0.13
N PHE A 50 -1.05 5.19 0.75
CA PHE A 50 0.32 4.83 0.43
C PHE A 50 0.38 3.31 0.23
N ASP A 51 0.87 2.87 -0.93
CA ASP A 51 1.04 1.45 -1.21
C ASP A 51 2.28 1.16 -2.04
N VAL A 52 2.57 -0.14 -2.15
CA VAL A 52 3.63 -0.68 -2.97
C VAL A 52 3.02 -1.77 -3.83
N LYS A 53 3.26 -1.69 -5.14
CA LYS A 53 2.85 -2.72 -6.09
C LYS A 53 3.83 -2.82 -7.24
N GLU A 54 3.82 -3.97 -7.88
CA GLU A 54 4.45 -4.16 -9.18
C GLU A 54 3.56 -3.50 -10.24
N ASP A 55 4.14 -2.54 -10.96
CA ASP A 55 3.50 -1.89 -12.09
C ASP A 55 3.79 -2.66 -13.38
N ASP A 56 2.78 -2.72 -14.25
CA ASP A 56 2.92 -3.31 -15.57
C ASP A 56 3.94 -2.54 -16.41
N ALA A 57 4.72 -3.27 -17.20
CA ALA A 57 5.60 -2.67 -18.19
C ALA A 57 4.79 -2.26 -19.43
N PHE A 58 5.01 -1.04 -19.92
CA PHE A 58 4.54 -0.57 -21.22
C PHE A 58 5.74 -0.10 -22.06
N PRO A 59 6.51 -1.04 -22.66
CA PRO A 59 7.76 -0.71 -23.34
C PRO A 59 7.58 0.28 -24.50
N ALA A 60 6.46 0.21 -25.22
CA ALA A 60 6.12 1.14 -26.30
C ALA A 60 5.94 2.61 -25.83
N GLN A 61 5.72 2.80 -24.52
CA GLN A 61 5.58 4.12 -23.87
C GLN A 61 6.82 4.46 -23.02
N GLY A 62 7.87 3.63 -23.07
CA GLY A 62 9.08 3.80 -22.26
C GLY A 62 8.90 3.47 -20.77
N ILE A 63 7.84 2.76 -20.39
CA ILE A 63 7.57 2.38 -19.00
C ILE A 63 8.12 0.98 -18.76
N ALA A 64 9.17 0.88 -17.94
CA ALA A 64 9.88 -0.38 -17.67
C ALA A 64 9.10 -1.36 -16.78
N GLY A 65 8.04 -0.91 -16.11
CA GLY A 65 7.32 -1.69 -15.10
C GLY A 65 8.17 -1.92 -13.84
N GLY A 66 7.65 -2.76 -12.94
CA GLY A 66 8.34 -3.20 -11.73
C GLY A 66 7.78 -2.64 -10.43
N TRP A 67 8.38 -3.06 -9.31
CA TRP A 67 7.96 -2.61 -7.98
C TRP A 67 8.13 -1.10 -7.84
N ALA A 68 7.07 -0.43 -7.38
CA ALA A 68 7.05 1.00 -7.15
C ALA A 68 6.21 1.37 -5.92
N TYR A 69 6.62 2.45 -5.25
CA TYR A 69 5.81 3.12 -4.25
C TYR A 69 4.80 4.05 -4.92
N HIS A 70 3.55 4.00 -4.46
CA HIS A 70 2.49 4.86 -4.93
C HIS A 70 1.90 5.65 -3.77
N THR A 71 1.74 6.96 -3.99
CA THR A 71 1.05 7.84 -3.06
C THR A 71 -0.12 8.51 -3.75
N ARG A 72 -1.29 8.41 -3.15
CA ARG A 72 -2.52 9.07 -3.60
C ARG A 72 -3.01 10.00 -2.51
N TYR A 73 -3.11 11.28 -2.84
CA TYR A 73 -3.58 12.32 -1.93
C TYR A 73 -5.06 12.63 -2.14
N GLY A 74 -5.74 12.99 -1.05
CA GLY A 74 -7.14 13.43 -1.10
C GLY A 74 -8.13 12.35 -1.55
N VAL A 75 -7.80 11.09 -1.33
CA VAL A 75 -8.64 9.94 -1.63
C VAL A 75 -9.88 9.99 -0.75
N LYS A 76 -11.06 10.16 -1.36
CA LYS A 76 -12.34 9.83 -0.73
C LYS A 76 -12.54 8.32 -0.78
N GLN A 77 -13.41 7.75 0.06
CA GLN A 77 -13.72 6.31 0.03
C GLN A 77 -13.94 5.86 -1.42
N SER A 78 -12.96 5.15 -1.98
CA SER A 78 -13.03 4.64 -3.34
C SER A 78 -14.08 3.53 -3.37
N GLY A 79 -14.86 3.44 -4.45
CA GLY A 79 -15.74 2.29 -4.66
C GLY A 79 -15.00 0.95 -4.68
N SER A 80 -13.68 0.96 -4.84
CA SER A 80 -12.82 -0.23 -4.74
C SER A 80 -12.35 -0.56 -3.32
N MET A 81 -12.56 0.28 -2.31
CA MET A 81 -12.14 -0.03 -0.94
C MET A 81 -13.16 -0.96 -0.27
N LEU A 82 -12.71 -2.17 0.10
CA LEU A 82 -13.58 -3.19 0.71
C LEU A 82 -13.72 -2.99 2.21
N ALA A 83 -12.60 -2.69 2.88
CA ALA A 83 -12.55 -2.49 4.33
C ALA A 83 -11.35 -1.65 4.72
N LYS A 84 -11.38 -1.09 5.92
CA LYS A 84 -10.19 -0.53 6.58
C LYS A 84 -10.22 -0.84 8.07
N ILE A 85 -9.05 -1.18 8.62
CA ILE A 85 -8.88 -1.51 10.04
C ILE A 85 -7.97 -0.47 10.66
N MET A 86 -8.43 0.21 11.72
CA MET A 86 -7.60 1.20 12.42
C MET A 86 -6.49 0.47 13.16
N ILE A 87 -5.24 0.84 12.89
CA ILE A 87 -4.07 0.28 13.56
C ILE A 87 -3.41 1.27 14.53
N GLY A 88 -3.77 2.55 14.44
CA GLY A 88 -3.24 3.54 15.38
C GLY A 88 -3.46 4.98 14.96
N LYS A 89 -2.57 5.84 15.45
CA LYS A 89 -2.56 7.29 15.18
C LYS A 89 -1.14 7.73 14.88
N LEU A 90 -1.00 8.70 13.97
CA LEU A 90 0.30 9.30 13.71
C LEU A 90 0.82 10.07 14.93
N PRO A 91 2.14 10.09 15.15
CA PRO A 91 2.77 10.99 16.12
C PRO A 91 2.45 12.47 15.82
N PRO A 92 2.48 13.36 16.83
CA PRO A 92 2.11 14.78 16.65
C PRO A 92 2.95 15.54 15.62
N ASN A 93 4.18 15.09 15.40
CA ASN A 93 5.20 15.69 14.54
C ASN A 93 5.33 15.00 13.18
N ILE A 94 4.47 14.01 12.89
CA ILE A 94 4.46 13.31 11.60
C ILE A 94 3.18 13.68 10.88
N ASP A 95 3.34 14.33 9.73
CA ASP A 95 2.29 14.59 8.76
C ASP A 95 2.34 13.57 7.62
N GLU A 96 1.50 13.75 6.62
CA GLU A 96 1.44 12.92 5.43
C GLU A 96 2.75 12.87 4.62
N HIS A 97 3.52 13.94 4.61
CA HIS A 97 4.81 13.97 3.94
C HIS A 97 5.81 13.10 4.68
N GLY A 98 5.84 13.19 6.02
CA GLY A 98 6.65 12.31 6.86
C GLY A 98 6.30 10.82 6.66
N VAL A 99 5.02 10.48 6.47
CA VAL A 99 4.62 9.10 6.13
C VAL A 99 5.15 8.69 4.76
N GLY A 100 5.00 9.54 3.74
CA GLY A 100 5.54 9.27 2.40
C GLY A 100 7.06 9.10 2.39
N ASP A 101 7.78 9.91 3.15
CA ASP A 101 9.23 9.81 3.30
C ASP A 101 9.64 8.50 3.97
N MET A 102 8.92 8.08 5.02
CA MET A 102 9.14 6.78 5.67
C MET A 102 8.85 5.62 4.71
N LEU A 103 7.82 5.74 3.87
CA LEU A 103 7.43 4.76 2.85
C LEU A 103 8.07 5.05 1.50
N SER A 104 9.40 5.19 1.48
CA SER A 104 10.17 5.49 0.28
C SER A 104 11.35 4.53 0.11
N PRO A 105 11.93 4.42 -1.12
CA PRO A 105 13.09 3.58 -1.36
C PRO A 105 14.30 3.89 -0.47
N LYS A 106 14.37 5.11 0.08
CA LYS A 106 15.44 5.53 0.99
C LYS A 106 15.38 4.81 2.35
N ASN A 107 14.18 4.50 2.83
CA ASN A 107 13.94 3.95 4.17
C ASN A 107 13.44 2.50 4.14
N LEU A 108 12.83 2.08 3.03
CA LEU A 108 12.31 0.74 2.84
C LEU A 108 12.73 0.25 1.45
N PRO A 109 13.63 -0.74 1.34
CA PRO A 109 14.03 -1.28 0.05
C PRO A 109 12.85 -1.99 -0.61
N LEU A 110 12.72 -1.83 -1.92
CA LEU A 110 11.78 -2.63 -2.71
C LEU A 110 12.38 -4.00 -3.01
N PRO A 111 11.54 -5.02 -3.25
CA PRO A 111 12.01 -6.31 -3.71
C PRO A 111 12.90 -6.14 -4.94
N LEU A 112 14.11 -6.69 -4.90
CA LEU A 112 14.95 -6.80 -6.08
C LEU A 112 14.31 -7.82 -7.01
N TYR A 113 14.28 -7.55 -8.31
CA TYR A 113 14.04 -8.61 -9.28
C TYR A 113 15.18 -9.62 -9.13
N ASN A 114 14.83 -10.86 -8.76
CA ASN A 114 15.75 -11.99 -8.55
C ASN A 114 16.55 -11.94 -7.23
N PRO A 115 15.90 -12.02 -6.05
CA PRO A 115 16.65 -12.23 -4.81
C PRO A 115 17.26 -13.64 -4.86
N GLN A 116 18.59 -13.75 -4.83
CA GLN A 116 19.20 -15.02 -4.46
C GLN A 116 18.59 -15.43 -3.11
N PRO A 117 18.09 -16.66 -2.94
CA PRO A 117 17.57 -17.09 -1.65
C PRO A 117 18.66 -16.92 -0.61
N ASP A 118 18.35 -16.18 0.45
CA ASP A 118 19.23 -16.06 1.61
C ASP A 118 19.36 -17.45 2.25
N PRO A 119 20.55 -18.06 2.24
CA PRO A 119 20.76 -19.39 2.79
C PRO A 119 20.42 -19.48 4.28
N GLU A 120 20.42 -18.36 5.02
CA GLU A 120 20.18 -18.36 6.47
C GLU A 120 18.69 -18.45 6.83
N LEU A 121 17.78 -17.93 5.99
CA LEU A 121 16.33 -18.00 6.25
C LEU A 121 15.73 -19.39 6.00
N CYS A 122 16.43 -20.25 5.24
CA CYS A 122 16.01 -21.63 4.97
C CYS A 122 16.40 -22.64 6.08
N GLN A 123 17.13 -22.22 7.12
CA GLN A 123 17.57 -23.12 8.21
C GLN A 123 16.71 -23.07 9.49
N LEU A 124 15.62 -22.28 9.49
CA LEU A 124 14.72 -22.16 10.64
C LEU A 124 13.38 -22.89 10.45
N GLY A 125 13.29 -23.78 9.47
CA GLY A 125 12.11 -24.62 9.18
C GLY A 125 12.25 -26.05 9.69
#